data_AF-A0A920NCH3-F1
#
_entry.id   AF-A0A920NCH3-F1
#
_cell.length_a   1.000
_cell.length_b   1.000
_cell.length_c   1.000
_cell.angle_alpha   90.00
_cell.angle_beta   90.00
_cell.angle_gamma   90.00
#
_symmetry.space_group_name_H-M   'P 1'
#
loop_
_entity.id
_entity.type
_entity.pdbx_description
1 polymer ?
#
loop_
_entity_poly.entity_id
_entity_poly.type
_entity_poly.pdbx_seq_one_letter_code
_entity_poly.pdbx_strand_id
1 'polypeptide(L)'
;MYKKQLNLEMKLANKQEYRKEKDSMGEFDVPVDAYYGANTMRAKLNFPISNLRFSRSFIKSIGYIKMAAAKTNMELGLLDKDLGNAIVTASQEVSDGKFDEQFVVDIFQTGSGTSTNMNANEVISNRAIEILGGVIGSRVPVHPNDHVNIGQSSNDVIPTSIHIAALDSINSQLIPSLEKLLIAFNAKSEEFMPIIKTGRTHLQDATPIRLGQEFLGYAGQIERSINRIKVAQNELAEVALGGTAVGTGVNTHPEFAIKVCHELSSILGFDIKETSNHFQAQSSLDNIVQASGCLKTSRKFDENLE
;
A
#
# COMPACT_ATOMS: atom_id res chain seq x y z
N MET A 1 -18.89 -27.93 40.40
CA MET A 1 -19.66 -26.69 40.13
C MET A 1 -18.81 -25.60 39.48
N TYR A 2 -17.59 -25.32 39.96
CA TYR A 2 -16.69 -24.28 39.43
C TYR A 2 -16.36 -24.39 37.92
N LYS A 3 -16.05 -25.59 37.41
CA LYS A 3 -15.82 -25.82 35.96
C LYS A 3 -17.05 -25.62 35.07
N LYS A 4 -18.26 -25.79 35.63
CA LYS A 4 -19.51 -25.59 34.89
C LYS A 4 -19.86 -24.11 34.78
N GLN A 5 -19.48 -23.32 35.78
CA GLN A 5 -19.64 -21.87 35.82
C GLN A 5 -18.60 -21.17 34.93
N LEU A 6 -17.34 -21.62 34.93
CA LEU A 6 -16.30 -21.16 33.99
C LEU A 6 -16.67 -21.44 32.52
N ASN A 7 -17.24 -22.61 32.23
CA ASN A 7 -17.72 -22.96 30.88
C ASN A 7 -18.99 -22.19 30.47
N LEU A 8 -19.77 -21.70 31.44
CA LEU A 8 -20.95 -20.87 31.17
C LEU A 8 -20.50 -19.41 30.95
N GLU A 9 -19.57 -18.91 31.75
CA GLU A 9 -18.94 -17.59 31.59
C GLU A 9 -18.13 -17.49 30.29
N MET A 10 -17.40 -18.55 29.89
CA MET A 10 -16.73 -18.61 28.56
C MET A 10 -17.72 -18.71 27.39
N LYS A 11 -18.89 -19.33 27.58
CA LYS A 11 -19.96 -19.33 26.57
C LYS A 11 -20.72 -17.99 26.49
N LEU A 12 -20.66 -17.19 27.56
CA LEU A 12 -21.24 -15.84 27.63
C LEU A 12 -20.27 -14.75 27.16
N ALA A 13 -18.95 -15.03 27.12
CA ALA A 13 -17.91 -14.04 26.82
C ALA A 13 -17.64 -13.79 25.32
N ASN A 14 -18.32 -14.44 24.38
CA ASN A 14 -18.27 -14.05 22.97
C ASN A 14 -19.40 -14.70 22.18
N LYS A 15 -20.63 -14.22 22.36
CA LYS A 15 -21.69 -14.48 21.40
C LYS A 15 -21.51 -13.46 20.27
N GLN A 16 -20.56 -13.71 19.37
CA GLN A 16 -20.36 -12.84 18.21
C GLN A 16 -21.65 -12.86 17.39
N GLU A 17 -22.29 -11.70 17.29
CA GLU A 17 -23.50 -11.54 16.50
C GLU A 17 -23.13 -11.39 15.02
N TYR A 18 -23.98 -11.89 14.14
CA TYR A 18 -23.74 -11.89 12.70
C TYR A 18 -24.88 -11.16 11.98
N ARG A 19 -24.53 -10.41 10.93
CA ARG A 19 -25.47 -9.92 9.93
C ARG A 19 -25.38 -10.76 8.65
N LYS A 20 -26.47 -10.82 7.91
CA LYS A 20 -26.49 -11.42 6.57
C LYS A 20 -25.98 -10.40 5.55
N GLU A 21 -24.97 -10.80 4.80
CA GLU A 21 -24.50 -10.14 3.57
C GLU A 21 -24.80 -11.06 2.39
N LYS A 22 -24.94 -10.52 1.18
CA LYS A 22 -25.30 -11.33 0.00
C LYS A 22 -24.44 -10.97 -1.18
N ASP A 23 -23.60 -11.86 -1.69
CA ASP A 23 -22.90 -11.69 -2.97
C ASP A 23 -23.55 -12.51 -4.10
N SER A 24 -22.89 -12.63 -5.25
CA SER A 24 -23.35 -13.44 -6.38
C SER A 24 -23.40 -14.94 -6.08
N MET A 25 -22.69 -15.40 -5.05
CA MET A 25 -22.68 -16.80 -4.59
C MET A 25 -23.70 -17.04 -3.47
N GLY A 26 -24.54 -16.05 -3.12
CA GLY A 26 -25.60 -16.17 -2.13
C GLY A 26 -25.33 -15.45 -0.81
N GLU A 27 -26.10 -15.79 0.21
CA GLU A 27 -25.99 -15.20 1.54
C GLU A 27 -24.80 -15.74 2.34
N PHE A 28 -24.21 -14.89 3.17
CA PHE A 28 -23.07 -15.19 4.02
C PHE A 28 -23.19 -14.48 5.37
N ASP A 29 -22.80 -15.15 6.45
CA ASP A 29 -22.78 -14.56 7.80
C ASP A 29 -21.48 -13.79 8.03
N VAL A 30 -21.62 -12.51 8.39
CA VAL A 30 -20.51 -11.59 8.65
C VAL A 30 -20.69 -10.96 10.04
N PRO A 31 -19.64 -10.84 10.88
CA PRO A 31 -19.76 -10.24 12.21
C PRO A 31 -20.41 -8.84 12.16
N VAL A 32 -21.30 -8.52 13.10
CA VAL A 32 -22.04 -7.23 13.10
C VAL A 32 -21.12 -6.00 13.17
N ASP A 33 -19.96 -6.14 13.79
CA ASP A 33 -18.93 -5.11 13.97
C ASP A 33 -17.97 -4.97 12.78
N ALA A 34 -18.06 -5.87 11.79
CA ALA A 34 -17.21 -5.85 10.62
C ALA A 34 -17.72 -4.87 9.54
N TYR A 35 -16.86 -4.02 9.01
CA TYR A 35 -17.17 -3.19 7.84
C TYR A 35 -16.94 -3.93 6.52
N TYR A 36 -16.14 -4.99 6.51
CA TYR A 36 -16.01 -5.84 5.32
C TYR A 36 -17.28 -6.67 5.09
N GLY A 37 -17.47 -7.20 3.88
CA GLY A 37 -18.70 -7.89 3.47
C GLY A 37 -18.49 -9.37 3.12
N ALA A 38 -19.44 -9.91 2.34
CA ALA A 38 -19.47 -11.33 2.00
C ALA A 38 -18.24 -11.80 1.22
N ASN A 39 -17.73 -11.03 0.24
CA ASN A 39 -16.57 -11.46 -0.55
C ASN A 39 -15.32 -11.58 0.31
N THR A 40 -15.12 -10.60 1.21
CA THR A 40 -13.99 -10.61 2.15
C THR A 40 -14.09 -11.78 3.11
N MET A 41 -15.27 -12.01 3.69
CA MET A 41 -15.45 -13.10 4.64
C MET A 41 -15.26 -14.47 3.98
N ARG A 42 -15.76 -14.66 2.75
CA ARG A 42 -15.48 -15.87 1.96
C ARG A 42 -13.99 -16.02 1.69
N ALA A 43 -13.30 -14.96 1.28
CA ALA A 43 -11.85 -15.01 1.03
C ALA A 43 -11.06 -15.38 2.30
N LYS A 44 -11.40 -14.79 3.44
CA LYS A 44 -10.79 -15.12 4.74
C LYS A 44 -10.92 -16.61 5.08
N LEU A 45 -12.05 -17.24 4.74
CA LEU A 45 -12.29 -18.66 4.99
C LEU A 45 -11.69 -19.58 3.92
N ASN A 46 -11.59 -19.11 2.67
CA ASN A 46 -11.02 -19.87 1.56
C ASN A 46 -9.48 -19.89 1.56
N PHE A 47 -8.85 -18.87 2.15
CA PHE A 47 -7.39 -18.72 2.19
C PHE A 47 -6.81 -18.69 3.63
N PRO A 48 -7.04 -19.72 4.47
CA PRO A 48 -6.50 -19.78 5.84
C PRO A 48 -5.05 -20.27 5.85
N ILE A 49 -4.18 -19.67 5.03
CA ILE A 49 -2.81 -20.16 4.79
C ILE A 49 -1.86 -19.69 5.91
N SER A 50 -1.98 -18.45 6.35
CA SER A 50 -1.15 -17.84 7.37
C SER A 50 -1.97 -16.87 8.24
N ASN A 51 -1.28 -15.93 8.91
CA ASN A 51 -1.90 -14.76 9.53
C ASN A 51 -1.28 -13.45 9.01
N LEU A 52 -0.52 -13.52 7.92
CA LEU A 52 0.09 -12.35 7.29
C LEU A 52 -0.98 -11.60 6.50
N ARG A 53 -1.00 -10.28 6.68
CA ARG A 53 -1.91 -9.38 5.98
C ARG A 53 -1.10 -8.35 5.21
N PHE A 54 -1.74 -7.66 4.28
CA PHE A 54 -1.12 -6.51 3.63
C PHE A 54 -0.69 -5.47 4.68
N SER A 55 0.47 -4.86 4.44
CA SER A 55 1.02 -3.84 5.33
C SER A 55 0.12 -2.61 5.38
N ARG A 56 0.30 -1.81 6.44
CA ARG A 56 -0.36 -0.51 6.55
C ARG A 56 -0.12 0.39 5.34
N SER A 57 1.11 0.42 4.81
CA SER A 57 1.45 1.23 3.63
C SER A 57 0.64 0.84 2.40
N PHE A 58 0.32 -0.45 2.24
CA PHE A 58 -0.55 -0.93 1.17
C PHE A 58 -2.02 -0.56 1.38
N ILE A 59 -2.53 -0.70 2.62
CA ILE A 59 -3.91 -0.30 2.94
C ILE A 59 -4.08 1.22 2.77
N LYS A 60 -3.06 1.99 3.13
CA LYS A 60 -3.00 3.44 2.90
C LYS A 60 -3.10 3.77 1.41
N SER A 61 -2.30 3.10 0.57
CA SER A 61 -2.28 3.37 -0.87
C SER A 61 -3.60 3.03 -1.55
N ILE A 62 -4.24 1.90 -1.21
CA ILE A 62 -5.55 1.57 -1.78
C ILE A 62 -6.62 2.57 -1.33
N GLY A 63 -6.58 3.06 -0.09
CA GLY A 63 -7.44 4.14 0.39
C GLY A 63 -7.30 5.42 -0.45
N TYR A 64 -6.07 5.84 -0.75
CA TYR A 64 -5.85 6.99 -1.64
C TYR A 64 -6.35 6.77 -3.07
N ILE A 65 -6.15 5.58 -3.64
CA ILE A 65 -6.65 5.25 -4.98
C ILE A 65 -8.18 5.33 -5.01
N LYS A 66 -8.87 4.74 -4.03
CA LYS A 66 -10.35 4.79 -3.98
C LYS A 66 -10.87 6.21 -3.76
N MET A 67 -10.17 7.00 -2.94
CA MET A 67 -10.49 8.41 -2.75
C MET A 67 -10.35 9.22 -4.05
N ALA A 68 -9.21 9.09 -4.73
CA ALA A 68 -8.94 9.80 -5.98
C ALA A 68 -9.91 9.36 -7.09
N ALA A 69 -10.17 8.05 -7.22
CA ALA A 69 -11.15 7.51 -8.15
C ALA A 69 -12.56 8.07 -7.89
N ALA A 70 -13.02 8.16 -6.63
CA ALA A 70 -14.33 8.73 -6.33
C ALA A 70 -14.42 10.21 -6.70
N LYS A 71 -13.39 11.02 -6.41
CA LYS A 71 -13.32 12.43 -6.83
C LYS A 71 -13.39 12.57 -8.35
N THR A 72 -12.56 11.83 -9.07
CA THR A 72 -12.53 11.84 -10.53
C THR A 72 -13.87 11.41 -11.12
N ASN A 73 -14.50 10.36 -10.60
CA ASN A 73 -15.80 9.92 -11.12
C ASN A 73 -16.93 10.91 -10.83
N MET A 74 -16.88 11.66 -9.73
CA MET A 74 -17.79 12.80 -9.52
C MET A 74 -17.55 13.93 -10.53
N GLU A 75 -16.29 14.27 -10.80
CA GLU A 75 -15.91 15.29 -11.78
C GLU A 75 -16.38 14.92 -13.20
N LEU A 76 -16.26 13.63 -13.56
CA LEU A 76 -16.69 13.08 -14.84
C LEU A 76 -18.21 12.84 -14.93
N GLY A 77 -18.98 13.11 -13.87
CA GLY A 77 -20.42 12.90 -13.84
C GLY A 77 -20.86 11.43 -13.82
N LEU A 78 -19.96 10.51 -13.48
CA LEU A 78 -20.22 9.07 -13.40
C LEU A 78 -20.67 8.62 -12.00
N LEU A 79 -20.44 9.46 -10.99
CA LEU A 79 -20.80 9.19 -9.61
C LEU A 79 -21.56 10.39 -9.03
N ASP A 80 -22.70 10.13 -8.41
CA ASP A 80 -23.46 11.14 -7.69
C ASP A 80 -22.60 11.81 -6.60
N LYS A 81 -22.77 13.12 -6.40
CA LYS A 81 -21.91 13.89 -5.51
C LYS A 81 -22.07 13.51 -4.05
N ASP A 82 -23.27 13.19 -3.59
CA ASP A 82 -23.49 12.85 -2.19
C ASP A 82 -22.90 11.46 -1.89
N LEU A 83 -23.09 10.50 -2.80
CA LEU A 83 -22.45 9.19 -2.71
C LEU A 83 -20.93 9.30 -2.77
N GLY A 84 -20.41 10.06 -3.73
CA GLY A 84 -18.97 10.23 -3.92
C GLY A 84 -18.29 10.94 -2.74
N ASN A 85 -18.91 11.95 -2.14
CA ASN A 85 -18.38 12.61 -0.94
C ASN A 85 -18.31 11.67 0.27
N ALA A 86 -19.32 10.80 0.45
CA ALA A 86 -19.29 9.78 1.49
C ALA A 86 -18.16 8.74 1.25
N ILE A 87 -17.96 8.32 -0.02
CA ILE A 87 -16.87 7.43 -0.41
C ILE A 87 -15.50 8.07 -0.20
N VAL A 88 -15.34 9.36 -0.56
CA VAL A 88 -14.10 10.13 -0.33
C VAL A 88 -13.78 10.16 1.16
N THR A 89 -14.77 10.47 2.01
CA THR A 89 -14.60 10.50 3.46
C THR A 89 -14.20 9.14 4.01
N ALA A 90 -14.93 8.07 3.64
CA ALA A 90 -14.62 6.70 4.07
C ALA A 90 -13.23 6.25 3.59
N SER A 91 -12.85 6.59 2.36
CA SER A 91 -11.54 6.27 1.79
C SER A 91 -10.40 7.01 2.49
N GLN A 92 -10.62 8.26 2.92
CA GLN A 92 -9.69 9.00 3.76
C GLN A 92 -9.52 8.33 5.13
N GLU A 93 -10.60 7.85 5.75
CA GLU A 93 -10.48 7.14 7.04
C GLU A 93 -9.71 5.81 6.92
N VAL A 94 -9.83 5.11 5.79
CA VAL A 94 -8.97 3.95 5.46
C VAL A 94 -7.51 4.39 5.26
N SER A 95 -7.28 5.48 4.52
CA SER A 95 -5.92 5.99 4.30
C SER A 95 -5.30 6.62 5.56
N ASP A 96 -6.10 6.97 6.57
CA ASP A 96 -5.65 7.39 7.91
C ASP A 96 -5.38 6.21 8.85
N GLY A 97 -5.93 5.04 8.56
CA GLY A 97 -5.70 3.79 9.32
C GLY A 97 -6.76 3.49 10.37
N LYS A 98 -7.90 4.18 10.33
CA LYS A 98 -9.00 3.94 11.27
C LYS A 98 -9.62 2.54 11.13
N PHE A 99 -9.42 1.90 9.98
CA PHE A 99 -10.04 0.63 9.61
C PHE A 99 -9.03 -0.48 9.29
N ASP A 100 -7.75 -0.35 9.68
CA ASP A 100 -6.73 -1.36 9.34
C ASP A 100 -7.11 -2.78 9.82
N GLU A 101 -7.79 -2.89 10.97
CA GLU A 101 -8.25 -4.17 11.51
C GLU A 101 -9.35 -4.84 10.67
N GLN A 102 -10.04 -4.06 9.82
CA GLN A 102 -11.08 -4.52 8.90
C GLN A 102 -10.52 -5.12 7.60
N PHE A 103 -9.20 -5.04 7.41
CA PHE A 103 -8.50 -5.75 6.33
C PHE A 103 -8.04 -7.10 6.86
N VAL A 104 -8.84 -8.13 6.57
CA VAL A 104 -8.74 -9.45 7.23
C VAL A 104 -8.26 -10.57 6.31
N VAL A 105 -8.10 -10.28 5.02
CA VAL A 105 -7.66 -11.27 4.02
C VAL A 105 -6.16 -11.53 4.18
N ASP A 106 -5.78 -12.81 4.10
CA ASP A 106 -4.40 -13.25 4.09
C ASP A 106 -3.65 -12.73 2.83
N ILE A 107 -2.36 -12.48 2.95
CA ILE A 107 -1.52 -12.13 1.80
C ILE A 107 -1.47 -13.25 0.75
N PHE A 108 -1.56 -14.51 1.17
CA PHE A 108 -1.62 -15.69 0.30
C PHE A 108 -3.05 -15.91 -0.20
N GLN A 109 -3.50 -15.04 -1.11
CA GLN A 109 -4.81 -15.08 -1.74
C GLN A 109 -4.68 -15.26 -3.26
N THR A 110 -5.68 -14.85 -4.04
CA THR A 110 -5.55 -14.81 -5.51
C THR A 110 -4.36 -13.92 -5.92
N GLY A 111 -3.58 -14.35 -6.92
CA GLY A 111 -2.39 -13.60 -7.35
C GLY A 111 -2.67 -12.19 -7.88
N SER A 112 -3.89 -11.94 -8.33
CA SER A 112 -4.40 -10.61 -8.73
C SER A 112 -4.73 -9.68 -7.56
N GLY A 113 -4.74 -10.17 -6.31
CA GLY A 113 -5.18 -9.40 -5.14
C GLY A 113 -6.66 -9.02 -5.15
N THR A 114 -7.50 -9.72 -5.92
CA THR A 114 -8.93 -9.40 -6.07
C THR A 114 -9.68 -9.41 -4.74
N SER A 115 -9.35 -10.34 -3.84
CA SER A 115 -10.00 -10.40 -2.53
C SER A 115 -9.68 -9.18 -1.66
N THR A 116 -8.45 -8.67 -1.69
CA THR A 116 -8.08 -7.42 -1.01
C THR A 116 -8.69 -6.18 -1.68
N ASN A 117 -8.77 -6.12 -3.01
CA ASN A 117 -9.49 -5.02 -3.68
C ASN A 117 -10.96 -4.99 -3.24
N MET A 118 -11.62 -6.16 -3.21
CA MET A 118 -12.99 -6.28 -2.71
C MET A 118 -13.11 -5.95 -1.21
N ASN A 119 -12.11 -6.31 -0.40
CA ASN A 119 -12.08 -5.92 1.01
C ASN A 119 -12.07 -4.40 1.18
N ALA A 120 -11.26 -3.67 0.41
CA ALA A 120 -11.27 -2.22 0.41
C ALA A 120 -12.64 -1.68 -0.02
N ASN A 121 -13.17 -2.19 -1.14
CA ASN A 121 -14.47 -1.78 -1.68
C ASN A 121 -15.61 -1.97 -0.67
N GLU A 122 -15.68 -3.13 0.00
CA GLU A 122 -16.72 -3.45 0.97
C GLU A 122 -16.61 -2.58 2.23
N VAL A 123 -15.40 -2.41 2.78
CA VAL A 123 -15.16 -1.55 3.95
C VAL A 123 -15.56 -0.11 3.66
N ILE A 124 -15.10 0.45 2.55
CA ILE A 124 -15.40 1.83 2.14
C ILE A 124 -16.89 2.00 1.86
N SER A 125 -17.51 1.04 1.17
CA SER A 125 -18.94 1.06 0.87
C SER A 125 -19.78 1.07 2.14
N ASN A 126 -19.51 0.16 3.08
CA ASN A 126 -20.27 0.06 4.31
C ASN A 126 -20.04 1.29 5.21
N ARG A 127 -18.83 1.82 5.25
CA ARG A 127 -18.57 3.07 5.98
C ARG A 127 -19.27 4.27 5.34
N ALA A 128 -19.29 4.36 4.01
CA ALA A 128 -20.02 5.41 3.31
C ALA A 128 -21.55 5.31 3.53
N ILE A 129 -22.10 4.08 3.56
CA ILE A 129 -23.52 3.85 3.93
C ILE A 129 -23.82 4.38 5.32
N GLU A 130 -22.95 4.07 6.30
CA GLU A 130 -23.14 4.53 7.68
C GLU A 130 -23.05 6.08 7.78
N ILE A 131 -22.11 6.71 7.07
CA ILE A 131 -22.02 8.19 6.98
C ILE A 131 -23.34 8.79 6.46
N LEU A 132 -24.00 8.11 5.53
CA LEU A 132 -25.28 8.53 4.95
C LEU A 132 -26.50 8.09 5.79
N GLY A 133 -26.30 7.49 6.97
CA GLY A 133 -27.37 7.03 7.86
C GLY A 133 -28.11 5.77 7.38
N GLY A 134 -27.52 5.03 6.43
CA GLY A 134 -28.07 3.78 5.93
C GLY A 134 -27.71 2.55 6.79
N VAL A 135 -28.07 1.37 6.29
CA VAL A 135 -27.84 0.09 7.01
C VAL A 135 -26.63 -0.63 6.43
N ILE A 136 -25.60 -0.84 7.26
CA ILE A 136 -24.39 -1.59 6.89
C ILE A 136 -24.75 -2.97 6.31
N GLY A 137 -24.12 -3.33 5.20
CA GLY A 137 -24.33 -4.58 4.46
C GLY A 137 -25.53 -4.59 3.51
N SER A 138 -26.34 -3.53 3.50
CA SER A 138 -27.44 -3.40 2.53
C SER A 138 -26.96 -3.14 1.09
N ARG A 139 -25.74 -2.61 0.94
CA ARG A 139 -25.20 -2.08 -0.33
C ARG A 139 -26.01 -0.95 -0.95
N VAL A 140 -26.82 -0.29 -0.12
CA VAL A 140 -27.66 0.84 -0.49
C VAL A 140 -27.42 1.95 0.55
N PRO A 141 -27.16 3.19 0.12
CA PRO A 141 -27.13 3.65 -1.27
C PRO A 141 -25.78 3.41 -1.98
N VAL A 142 -24.73 3.03 -1.26
CA VAL A 142 -23.39 2.82 -1.83
C VAL A 142 -23.15 1.32 -2.05
N HIS A 143 -22.74 0.97 -3.26
CA HIS A 143 -22.47 -0.41 -3.67
C HIS A 143 -20.97 -0.59 -3.91
N PRO A 144 -20.35 -1.67 -3.40
CA PRO A 144 -18.90 -1.83 -3.45
C PRO A 144 -18.34 -1.90 -4.87
N ASN A 145 -19.07 -2.47 -5.84
CA ASN A 145 -18.60 -2.52 -7.24
C ASN A 145 -19.04 -1.29 -8.03
N ASP A 146 -20.35 -1.10 -8.12
CA ASP A 146 -20.99 -0.09 -8.97
C ASP A 146 -20.65 1.36 -8.58
N HIS A 147 -20.25 1.61 -7.33
CA HIS A 147 -19.89 2.95 -6.86
C HIS A 147 -18.42 3.05 -6.45
N VAL A 148 -17.94 2.20 -5.53
CA VAL A 148 -16.55 2.30 -5.02
C VAL A 148 -15.51 1.83 -6.05
N ASN A 149 -15.87 0.85 -6.89
CA ASN A 149 -15.00 0.26 -7.90
C ASN A 149 -15.35 0.68 -9.34
N ILE A 150 -16.12 1.75 -9.52
CA ILE A 150 -16.50 2.23 -10.85
C ILE A 150 -15.25 2.61 -11.67
N GLY A 151 -15.20 2.13 -12.92
CA GLY A 151 -14.07 2.36 -13.83
C GLY A 151 -12.76 1.64 -13.48
N GLN A 152 -12.77 0.72 -12.51
CA GLN A 152 -11.56 0.08 -11.96
C GLN A 152 -11.61 -1.45 -12.07
N SER A 153 -10.45 -2.08 -11.97
CA SER A 153 -10.25 -3.53 -11.88
C SER A 153 -9.33 -3.86 -10.71
N SER A 154 -9.37 -5.09 -10.18
CA SER A 154 -8.27 -5.49 -9.28
C SER A 154 -6.93 -5.51 -10.01
N ASN A 155 -6.95 -5.80 -11.31
CA ASN A 155 -5.74 -6.02 -12.12
C ASN A 155 -4.99 -4.72 -12.45
N ASP A 156 -5.60 -3.56 -12.21
CA ASP A 156 -4.93 -2.25 -12.35
C ASP A 156 -4.81 -1.52 -11.00
N VAL A 157 -5.76 -1.70 -10.08
CA VAL A 157 -5.70 -1.12 -8.72
C VAL A 157 -4.61 -1.76 -7.86
N ILE A 158 -4.48 -3.09 -7.84
CA ILE A 158 -3.51 -3.78 -6.98
C ILE A 158 -2.06 -3.45 -7.36
N PRO A 159 -1.61 -3.58 -8.63
CA PRO A 159 -0.24 -3.17 -9.00
C PRO A 159 0.02 -1.68 -8.70
N THR A 160 -0.96 -0.81 -8.97
CA THR A 160 -0.87 0.62 -8.60
C THR A 160 -0.71 0.83 -7.10
N SER A 161 -1.43 0.06 -6.28
CA SER A 161 -1.33 0.12 -4.81
C SER A 161 0.06 -0.29 -4.33
N ILE A 162 0.68 -1.29 -4.97
CA ILE A 162 2.06 -1.73 -4.67
C ILE A 162 3.05 -0.60 -4.99
N HIS A 163 2.94 0.00 -6.18
CA HIS A 163 3.80 1.09 -6.62
C HIS A 163 3.71 2.29 -5.68
N ILE A 164 2.49 2.76 -5.39
CA ILE A 164 2.27 3.91 -4.50
C ILE A 164 2.76 3.62 -3.08
N ALA A 165 2.52 2.42 -2.54
CA ALA A 165 2.98 2.07 -1.19
C ALA A 165 4.51 2.07 -1.09
N ALA A 166 5.20 1.52 -2.10
CA ALA A 166 6.67 1.53 -2.16
C ALA A 166 7.21 2.96 -2.30
N LEU A 167 6.62 3.74 -3.22
CA LEU A 167 7.00 5.11 -3.52
C LEU A 167 6.83 6.03 -2.30
N ASP A 168 5.67 5.99 -1.63
CA ASP A 168 5.39 6.74 -0.40
C ASP A 168 6.38 6.37 0.71
N SER A 169 6.67 5.08 0.89
CA SER A 169 7.62 4.60 1.92
C SER A 169 9.06 5.04 1.61
N ILE A 170 9.47 5.00 0.35
CA ILE A 170 10.79 5.47 -0.09
C ILE A 170 10.94 6.96 0.19
N ASN A 171 9.94 7.75 -0.19
CA ASN A 171 9.97 9.21 -0.09
C ASN A 171 9.86 9.70 1.36
N SER A 172 8.93 9.15 2.14
CA SER A 172 8.61 9.64 3.49
C SER A 172 9.51 9.07 4.59
N GLN A 173 10.12 7.90 4.38
CA GLN A 173 10.89 7.21 5.42
C GLN A 173 12.33 6.92 5.01
N LEU A 174 12.53 6.23 3.89
CA LEU A 174 13.85 5.68 3.55
C LEU A 174 14.86 6.79 3.17
N ILE A 175 14.53 7.62 2.19
CA ILE A 175 15.43 8.70 1.74
C ILE A 175 15.75 9.65 2.90
N PRO A 176 14.78 10.17 3.67
CA PRO A 176 15.07 11.02 4.82
C PRO A 176 15.97 10.36 5.88
N SER A 177 15.82 9.06 6.10
CA SER A 177 16.67 8.31 7.05
C SER A 177 18.10 8.16 6.54
N LEU A 178 18.28 7.89 5.24
CA LEU A 178 19.60 7.84 4.61
C LEU A 178 20.26 9.21 4.59
N GLU A 179 19.52 10.29 4.35
CA GLU A 179 20.04 11.66 4.38
C GLU A 179 20.52 12.04 5.79
N LYS A 180 19.79 11.66 6.85
CA LYS A 180 20.25 11.82 8.24
C LYS A 180 21.56 11.08 8.50
N LEU A 181 21.67 9.83 8.03
CA LEU A 181 22.88 9.03 8.19
C LEU A 181 24.06 9.63 7.41
N LEU A 182 23.82 10.12 6.19
CA LEU A 182 24.81 10.80 5.36
C LEU A 182 25.38 12.03 6.06
N ILE A 183 24.51 12.88 6.63
CA ILE A 183 24.92 14.07 7.39
C ILE A 183 25.80 13.67 8.57
N ALA A 184 25.40 12.64 9.34
CA ALA A 184 26.17 12.18 10.49
C ALA A 184 27.56 11.63 10.09
N PHE A 185 27.65 10.86 9.00
CA PHE A 185 28.91 10.31 8.53
C PHE A 185 29.84 11.37 7.94
N ASN A 186 29.28 12.39 7.26
CA ASN A 186 30.07 13.54 6.82
C ASN A 186 30.65 14.32 8.01
N ALA A 187 29.83 14.60 9.03
CA ALA A 187 30.30 15.28 10.24
C ALA A 187 31.42 14.47 10.95
N LYS A 188 31.27 13.14 11.05
CA LYS A 188 32.31 12.28 11.62
C LYS A 188 33.56 12.18 10.75
N SER A 189 33.41 12.22 9.43
CA SER A 189 34.55 12.30 8.52
C SER A 189 35.40 13.54 8.81
N GLU A 190 34.78 14.71 8.97
CA GLU A 190 35.49 15.96 9.29
C GLU A 190 36.15 15.90 10.68
N GLU A 191 35.41 15.47 11.71
CA GLU A 191 35.90 15.31 13.08
C GLU A 191 37.13 14.38 13.15
N PHE A 192 37.12 13.29 12.37
CA PHE A 192 38.16 12.27 12.39
C PHE A 192 39.29 12.49 11.38
N MET A 193 39.22 13.56 10.59
CA MET A 193 40.26 13.85 9.58
C MET A 193 41.67 14.02 10.17
N PRO A 194 41.87 14.59 11.38
CA PRO A 194 43.20 14.68 11.99
C PRO A 194 43.78 13.33 12.46
N ILE A 195 42.93 12.30 12.67
CA ILE A 195 43.33 11.02 13.28
C ILE A 195 43.94 10.10 12.22
N ILE A 196 45.21 9.71 12.40
CA ILE A 196 45.91 8.75 11.54
C ILE A 196 45.82 7.35 12.17
N LYS A 197 45.48 6.34 11.36
CA LYS A 197 45.44 4.91 11.73
C LYS A 197 46.17 4.06 10.68
N THR A 198 46.49 2.82 11.03
CA THR A 198 46.94 1.81 10.06
C THR A 198 45.78 1.43 9.15
N GLY A 199 45.98 1.51 7.83
CA GLY A 199 45.03 0.97 6.86
C GLY A 199 45.07 -0.57 6.84
N ARG A 200 44.02 -1.21 6.35
CA ARG A 200 44.01 -2.67 6.16
C ARG A 200 43.53 -3.07 4.78
N THR A 201 44.23 -3.99 4.15
CA THR A 201 43.79 -4.69 2.93
C THR A 201 43.95 -6.19 3.17
N HIS A 202 42.94 -6.98 2.80
CA HIS A 202 42.88 -8.41 3.18
C HIS A 202 43.07 -8.66 4.69
N LEU A 203 42.59 -7.72 5.53
CA LEU A 203 42.77 -7.70 6.99
C LEU A 203 44.23 -7.63 7.49
N GLN A 204 45.21 -7.42 6.60
CA GLN A 204 46.62 -7.22 6.94
C GLN A 204 46.95 -5.73 7.03
N ASP A 205 47.95 -5.38 7.85
CA ASP A 205 48.42 -4.00 7.98
C ASP A 205 48.93 -3.45 6.65
N ALA A 206 48.53 -2.22 6.35
CA ALA A 206 48.90 -1.49 5.14
C ALA A 206 49.43 -0.08 5.46
N THR A 207 49.60 0.75 4.44
CA THR A 207 50.03 2.14 4.60
C THR A 207 49.03 2.96 5.45
N PRO A 208 49.49 4.01 6.16
CA PRO A 208 48.62 4.86 6.97
C PRO A 208 47.46 5.49 6.18
N ILE A 209 46.32 5.63 6.85
CA ILE A 209 45.11 6.34 6.36
C ILE A 209 44.56 7.21 7.49
N ARG A 210 43.82 8.27 7.15
CA ARG A 210 43.06 9.04 8.14
C ARG A 210 41.73 8.35 8.43
N LEU A 211 41.33 8.27 9.70
CA LEU A 211 40.01 7.73 10.06
C LEU A 211 38.87 8.51 9.38
N GLY A 212 39.04 9.84 9.22
CA GLY A 212 38.11 10.66 8.45
C GLY A 212 37.95 10.24 6.99
N GLN A 213 39.03 9.81 6.31
CA GLN A 213 38.97 9.33 4.92
C GLN A 213 38.13 8.05 4.79
N GLU A 214 38.21 7.16 5.78
CA GLU A 214 37.41 5.92 5.82
C GLU A 214 35.91 6.24 6.00
N PHE A 215 35.58 7.15 6.94
CA PHE A 215 34.21 7.61 7.14
C PHE A 215 33.64 8.37 5.93
N LEU A 216 34.48 9.13 5.22
CA LEU A 216 34.08 9.77 3.95
C LEU A 216 33.72 8.72 2.88
N GLY A 217 34.42 7.58 2.87
CA GLY A 217 34.08 6.44 2.04
C GLY A 217 32.67 5.90 2.34
N TYR A 218 32.32 5.74 3.62
CA TYR A 218 30.99 5.30 4.03
C TYR A 218 29.91 6.32 3.66
N ALA A 219 30.16 7.62 3.86
CA ALA A 219 29.27 8.69 3.41
C ALA A 219 29.01 8.61 1.89
N GLY A 220 30.06 8.42 1.09
CA GLY A 220 29.94 8.24 -0.35
C GLY A 220 29.13 7.01 -0.78
N GLN A 221 29.15 5.92 0.00
CA GLN A 221 28.28 4.76 -0.25
C GLN A 221 26.80 5.10 -0.04
N ILE A 222 26.49 5.87 1.00
CA ILE A 222 25.11 6.30 1.31
C ILE A 222 24.60 7.26 0.23
N GLU A 223 25.39 8.26 -0.14
CA GLU A 223 25.04 9.22 -1.19
C GLU A 223 24.69 8.51 -2.51
N ARG A 224 25.54 7.57 -2.95
CA ARG A 224 25.29 6.78 -4.16
C ARG A 224 24.06 5.88 -4.02
N SER A 225 23.76 5.39 -2.81
CA SER A 225 22.56 4.59 -2.54
C SER A 225 21.29 5.44 -2.67
N ILE A 226 21.27 6.65 -2.10
CA ILE A 226 20.18 7.62 -2.27
C ILE A 226 19.96 7.90 -3.76
N ASN A 227 21.02 8.15 -4.53
CA ASN A 227 20.90 8.43 -5.96
C ASN A 227 20.28 7.25 -6.74
N ARG A 228 20.68 6.00 -6.44
CA ARG A 228 20.08 4.80 -7.05
C ARG A 228 18.61 4.64 -6.68
N ILE A 229 18.26 4.91 -5.43
CA ILE A 229 16.88 4.83 -4.94
C ILE A 229 16.00 5.89 -5.63
N LYS A 230 16.51 7.12 -5.83
CA LYS A 230 15.79 8.17 -6.58
C LYS A 230 15.52 7.81 -8.03
N VAL A 231 16.40 7.04 -8.69
CA VAL A 231 16.12 6.50 -10.03
C VAL A 231 14.95 5.51 -9.97
N ALA A 232 14.99 4.55 -9.04
CA ALA A 232 13.88 3.61 -8.86
C ALA A 232 12.57 4.32 -8.47
N GLN A 233 12.65 5.41 -7.72
CA GLN A 233 11.49 6.23 -7.34
C GLN A 233 10.73 6.74 -8.57
N ASN A 234 11.44 7.20 -9.60
CA ASN A 234 10.83 7.69 -10.84
C ASN A 234 10.16 6.56 -11.63
N GLU A 235 10.77 5.38 -11.69
CA GLU A 235 10.18 4.21 -12.37
C GLU A 235 8.90 3.74 -11.66
N LEU A 236 8.84 3.84 -10.33
CA LEU A 236 7.66 3.48 -9.55
C LEU A 236 6.49 4.46 -9.73
N ALA A 237 6.75 5.68 -10.19
CA ALA A 237 5.72 6.71 -10.39
C ALA A 237 4.77 6.39 -11.55
N GLU A 238 5.19 5.55 -12.50
CA GLU A 238 4.33 5.07 -13.57
C GLU A 238 3.47 3.89 -13.07
N VAL A 239 2.15 4.00 -13.25
CA VAL A 239 1.17 3.05 -12.69
C VAL A 239 0.23 2.48 -13.74
N ALA A 240 -0.30 1.29 -13.45
CA ALA A 240 -1.18 0.53 -14.35
C ALA A 240 -2.65 0.99 -14.31
N LEU A 241 -3.03 1.87 -13.38
CA LEU A 241 -4.41 2.29 -13.19
C LEU A 241 -5.01 2.88 -14.46
N GLY A 242 -6.20 2.41 -14.85
CA GLY A 242 -6.84 2.77 -16.11
C GLY A 242 -6.77 1.66 -17.16
N GLY A 243 -5.85 0.71 -17.02
CA GLY A 243 -5.77 -0.46 -17.89
C GLY A 243 -6.92 -1.46 -17.71
N THR A 244 -7.64 -1.39 -16.59
CA THR A 244 -8.80 -2.23 -16.23
C THR A 244 -8.46 -3.73 -16.20
N ALA A 245 -9.25 -4.58 -16.85
CA ALA A 245 -9.12 -6.03 -16.72
C ALA A 245 -7.85 -6.59 -17.38
N VAL A 246 -7.49 -6.09 -18.56
CA VAL A 246 -6.47 -6.69 -19.44
C VAL A 246 -5.58 -5.66 -20.16
N GLY A 247 -5.65 -4.38 -19.79
CA GLY A 247 -4.83 -3.30 -20.37
C GLY A 247 -5.51 -2.48 -21.47
N THR A 248 -6.75 -2.77 -21.84
CA THR A 248 -7.46 -2.06 -22.91
C THR A 248 -8.19 -0.79 -22.46
N GLY A 249 -8.39 -0.62 -21.15
CA GLY A 249 -9.23 0.46 -20.61
C GLY A 249 -10.74 0.26 -20.85
N VAL A 250 -11.20 -0.93 -21.21
CA VAL A 250 -12.63 -1.19 -21.39
C VAL A 250 -13.40 -0.99 -20.08
N ASN A 251 -14.59 -0.39 -20.15
CA ASN A 251 -15.43 -0.02 -19.00
C ASN A 251 -14.85 1.08 -18.09
N THR A 252 -13.86 1.84 -18.55
CA THR A 252 -13.41 3.07 -17.88
C THR A 252 -13.62 4.29 -18.78
N HIS A 253 -13.63 5.48 -18.19
CA HIS A 253 -13.70 6.73 -18.95
C HIS A 253 -12.32 7.07 -19.54
N PRO A 254 -12.22 7.60 -20.77
CA PRO A 254 -10.92 7.92 -21.40
C PRO A 254 -10.04 8.87 -20.58
N GLU A 255 -10.64 9.75 -19.78
CA GLU A 255 -9.92 10.70 -18.92
C GLU A 255 -9.70 10.20 -17.48
N PHE A 256 -10.21 9.01 -17.13
CA PHE A 256 -10.18 8.50 -15.75
C PHE A 256 -8.75 8.39 -15.22
N ALA A 257 -7.88 7.70 -15.95
CA ALA A 257 -6.53 7.39 -15.52
C ALA A 257 -5.70 8.65 -15.26
N ILE A 258 -5.66 9.57 -16.24
CA ILE A 258 -4.93 10.84 -16.16
C ILE A 258 -5.41 11.67 -14.96
N LYS A 259 -6.73 11.82 -14.79
CA LYS A 259 -7.31 12.61 -13.69
C LYS A 259 -7.04 11.98 -12.32
N VAL A 260 -7.15 10.65 -12.20
CA VAL A 260 -6.84 9.96 -10.93
C VAL A 260 -5.35 10.08 -10.59
N CYS A 261 -4.46 9.94 -11.57
CA CYS A 261 -3.02 10.12 -11.37
C CYS A 261 -2.69 11.55 -10.91
N HIS A 262 -3.35 12.56 -11.48
CA HIS A 262 -3.21 13.96 -11.04
C HIS A 262 -3.70 14.18 -9.59
N GLU A 263 -4.86 13.63 -9.23
CA GLU A 263 -5.37 13.67 -7.85
C GLU A 263 -4.42 12.98 -6.87
N LEU A 264 -3.92 11.78 -7.22
CA LEU A 264 -2.94 11.06 -6.42
C LEU A 264 -1.64 11.85 -6.24
N SER A 265 -1.15 12.48 -7.32
CA SER A 265 0.04 13.33 -7.26
C SER A 265 -0.13 14.49 -6.29
N SER A 266 -1.32 15.11 -6.32
CA SER A 266 -1.68 16.22 -5.43
C SER A 266 -1.76 15.79 -3.97
N ILE A 267 -2.29 14.59 -3.69
CA ILE A 267 -2.40 14.04 -2.34
C ILE A 267 -1.03 13.65 -1.77
N LEU A 268 -0.18 13.03 -2.59
CA LEU A 268 1.08 12.43 -2.16
C LEU A 268 2.26 13.41 -2.19
N GLY A 269 2.15 14.51 -2.95
CA GLY A 269 3.21 15.52 -3.08
C GLY A 269 4.37 15.10 -3.99
N PHE A 270 4.17 14.07 -4.82
CA PHE A 270 5.09 13.63 -5.85
C PHE A 270 4.31 13.12 -7.07
N ASP A 271 4.98 13.14 -8.22
CA ASP A 271 4.36 12.81 -9.51
C ASP A 271 3.96 11.34 -9.59
N ILE A 272 2.72 11.09 -10.00
CA ILE A 272 2.14 9.79 -10.36
C ILE A 272 1.62 9.92 -11.78
N LYS A 273 1.98 8.97 -12.64
CA LYS A 273 1.67 9.01 -14.06
C LYS A 273 1.01 7.73 -14.51
N GLU A 274 0.05 7.88 -15.43
CA GLU A 274 -0.44 6.75 -16.20
C GLU A 274 0.71 6.19 -17.05
N THR A 275 0.84 4.86 -17.07
CA THR A 275 1.79 4.18 -17.95
C THR A 275 1.51 4.48 -19.43
N SER A 276 2.55 4.49 -20.26
CA SER A 276 2.39 4.55 -21.71
C SER A 276 1.91 3.22 -22.33
N ASN A 277 1.94 2.11 -21.58
CA ASN A 277 1.51 0.80 -22.05
C ASN A 277 0.94 -0.06 -20.92
N HIS A 278 -0.40 -0.07 -20.81
CA HIS A 278 -1.12 -0.85 -19.80
C HIS A 278 -0.90 -2.37 -19.90
N PHE A 279 -0.67 -2.92 -21.09
CA PHE A 279 -0.39 -4.36 -21.23
C PHE A 279 0.92 -4.73 -20.55
N GLN A 280 1.95 -3.90 -20.69
CA GLN A 280 3.23 -4.10 -20.01
C GLN A 280 3.07 -3.91 -18.49
N ALA A 281 2.47 -2.79 -18.07
CA ALA A 281 2.32 -2.48 -16.64
C ALA A 281 1.45 -3.49 -15.86
N GLN A 282 0.52 -4.20 -16.53
CA GLN A 282 -0.30 -5.23 -15.90
C GLN A 282 0.27 -6.65 -16.03
N SER A 283 1.19 -6.89 -16.96
CA SER A 283 1.77 -8.24 -17.19
C SER A 283 3.11 -8.45 -16.47
N SER A 284 3.82 -7.37 -16.11
CA SER A 284 5.06 -7.44 -15.34
C SER A 284 5.07 -6.46 -14.17
N LEU A 285 5.99 -6.69 -13.22
CA LEU A 285 6.28 -5.80 -12.10
C LEU A 285 7.76 -5.42 -12.12
N ASP A 286 8.31 -5.16 -13.31
CA ASP A 286 9.74 -4.95 -13.52
C ASP A 286 10.27 -3.74 -12.73
N ASN A 287 9.46 -2.68 -12.62
CA ASN A 287 9.80 -1.46 -11.87
C ASN A 287 9.96 -1.77 -10.36
N ILE A 288 9.15 -2.70 -9.83
CA ILE A 288 9.27 -3.20 -8.46
C ILE A 288 10.52 -4.06 -8.30
N VAL A 289 10.84 -4.91 -9.28
CA VAL A 289 12.07 -5.72 -9.28
C VAL A 289 13.31 -4.82 -9.30
N GLN A 290 13.33 -3.79 -10.12
CA GLN A 290 14.40 -2.79 -10.17
C GLN A 290 14.54 -2.07 -8.83
N ALA A 291 13.43 -1.58 -8.25
CA ALA A 291 13.44 -0.95 -6.94
C ALA A 291 14.01 -1.88 -5.86
N SER A 292 13.59 -3.15 -5.85
CA SER A 292 14.14 -4.18 -4.96
C SER A 292 15.66 -4.36 -5.14
N GLY A 293 16.15 -4.34 -6.39
CA GLY A 293 17.59 -4.37 -6.70
C GLY A 293 18.37 -3.17 -6.15
N CYS A 294 17.81 -1.96 -6.31
CA CYS A 294 18.37 -0.73 -5.74
C CYS A 294 18.40 -0.79 -4.20
N LEU A 295 17.34 -1.27 -3.56
CA LEU A 295 17.29 -1.45 -2.11
C LEU A 295 18.30 -2.49 -1.61
N LYS A 296 18.43 -3.63 -2.32
CA LYS A 296 19.41 -4.67 -1.98
C LYS A 296 20.85 -4.16 -2.08
N THR A 297 21.14 -3.34 -3.09
CA THR A 297 22.44 -2.68 -3.22
C THR A 297 22.72 -1.72 -2.06
N SER A 298 21.68 -1.02 -1.60
CA SER A 298 21.78 -0.04 -0.51
C SER A 298 21.94 -0.68 0.88
N ARG A 299 21.68 -1.99 1.03
CA ARG A 299 21.86 -2.74 2.28
C ARG A 299 23.31 -3.16 2.51
N LYS A 300 24.13 -3.31 1.46
CA LYS A 300 25.51 -3.78 1.58
C LYS A 300 26.42 -2.65 2.09
N PHE A 301 26.38 -2.45 3.41
CA PHE A 301 27.48 -1.83 4.13
C PHE A 301 28.49 -2.92 4.43
N ASP A 302 29.55 -2.96 3.62
CA ASP A 302 30.77 -3.74 3.78
C ASP A 302 30.64 -5.13 4.44
N GLU A 303 30.67 -6.20 3.66
CA GLU A 303 30.73 -7.59 4.16
C GLU A 303 32.04 -7.94 4.90
N ASN A 304 32.93 -6.96 5.15
CA ASN A 304 34.22 -7.15 5.81
C ASN A 304 34.36 -6.39 7.16
N LEU A 305 33.26 -5.91 7.74
CA LEU A 305 33.26 -5.37 9.11
C LEU A 305 32.95 -6.49 10.13
N GLU A 306 33.94 -7.35 10.38
CA GLU A 306 34.05 -8.17 11.60
C GLU A 306 35.28 -7.75 12.41
#